data_AF-A0AAW1GW75-F1
#
_entry.id   AF-A0AAW1GW75-F1
#
_cell.length_a   1.000
_cell.length_b   1.000
_cell.length_c   1.000
_cell.angle_alpha   90.00
_cell.angle_beta   90.00
_cell.angle_gamma   90.00
#
_symmetry.space_group_name_H-M   'P 1'
#
loop_
_entity.id
_entity.type
_entity.pdbx_description
1 polymer ?
#
loop_
_entity_poly.entity_id
_entity_poly.type
_entity_poly.pdbx_seq_one_letter_code
_entity_poly.pdbx_strand_id
1 'polypeptide(L)'
;MRCSCRLYERNGIPCRHILWLCTCHGIDEIPSSLLGRRWLKEQVCDIGQSVQQIELSSVQIQDGRQIEMTKLWSDIHQTVAFVERAQLTNVVELCNSLKKFREEYKSCAETITKEQEFENLLGCKVLSEISIMPLKQAKNKGSGKRMLPSKNVVVAIASKSKWLCKNCKQLAHHDKRNCPFPFQED
;
A
#
# COMPACT_ATOMS: atom_id res chain seq x y z
N MET A 1 3.41 -12.46 29.86
CA MET A 1 3.60 -10.98 29.88
C MET A 1 2.36 -10.33 29.28
N ARG A 2 1.70 -9.39 29.97
CA ARG A 2 0.57 -8.62 29.43
C ARG A 2 0.92 -7.14 29.46
N CYS A 3 0.78 -6.45 28.33
CA CYS A 3 1.01 -5.00 28.22
C CYS A 3 -0.33 -4.27 28.18
N SER A 4 -0.48 -3.19 28.93
CA SER A 4 -1.65 -2.30 28.85
C SER A 4 -1.87 -1.73 27.43
N CYS A 5 -0.82 -1.65 26.62
CA CYS A 5 -0.85 -1.20 25.23
C CYS A 5 -1.55 -2.17 24.26
N ARG A 6 -1.74 -3.43 24.65
CA ARG A 6 -2.43 -4.49 23.89
C ARG A 6 -1.93 -4.74 22.46
N LEU A 7 -0.71 -4.32 22.12
CA LEU A 7 -0.18 -4.44 20.76
C LEU A 7 0.04 -5.91 20.36
N TYR A 8 0.50 -6.72 21.32
CA TYR A 8 0.70 -8.15 21.10
C TYR A 8 -0.64 -8.84 20.84
N GLU A 9 -1.67 -8.50 21.61
CA GLU A 9 -3.02 -9.03 21.46
C GLU A 9 -3.68 -8.60 20.15
N ARG A 10 -3.36 -7.42 19.62
CA ARG A 10 -3.91 -6.91 18.35
C ARG A 10 -3.17 -7.43 17.11
N ASN A 11 -1.84 -7.45 17.16
CA ASN A 11 -1.00 -7.65 15.98
C ASN A 11 -0.11 -8.90 16.07
N GLY A 12 -0.06 -9.57 17.23
CA GLY A 12 0.85 -10.70 17.48
C GLY A 12 2.32 -10.32 17.55
N ILE A 13 2.65 -9.03 17.66
CA ILE A 13 4.03 -8.51 17.71
C ILE A 13 4.31 -7.95 19.12
N PRO A 14 5.42 -8.33 19.77
CA PRO A 14 5.85 -7.71 21.02
C PRO A 14 6.03 -6.21 20.87
N CYS A 15 5.42 -5.43 21.76
CA CYS A 15 5.63 -3.99 21.79
C CYS A 15 6.98 -3.63 22.41
N ARG A 16 7.40 -2.38 22.22
CA ARG A 16 8.58 -1.81 22.89
C ARG A 16 8.57 -2.00 24.41
N HIS A 17 7.40 -2.02 25.06
CA HIS A 17 7.29 -2.19 26.51
C HIS A 17 7.62 -3.62 26.94
N ILE A 18 7.16 -4.62 26.16
CA ILE A 18 7.46 -6.03 26.40
C ILE A 18 8.94 -6.30 26.11
N LEU A 19 9.47 -5.76 25.00
CA LEU A 19 10.89 -5.91 24.65
C LEU A 19 11.80 -5.30 25.71
N TRP A 20 11.46 -4.11 26.22
CA TRP A 20 12.21 -3.47 27.30
C TRP A 20 12.15 -4.30 28.60
N LEU A 21 10.99 -4.86 28.95
CA LEU A 21 10.89 -5.78 30.09
C LEU A 21 11.78 -7.01 29.92
N CYS A 22 11.84 -7.60 28.71
CA CYS A 22 12.76 -8.71 28.43
C CYS A 22 14.22 -8.31 28.71
N THR A 23 14.64 -7.12 28.24
CA THR A 23 16.00 -6.62 28.50
C THR A 23 16.28 -6.39 29.99
N CYS A 24 15.31 -5.88 30.75
CA CYS A 24 15.46 -5.68 32.20
C CYS A 24 15.56 -6.98 33.00
N HIS A 25 14.98 -8.07 32.47
CA HIS A 25 15.01 -9.39 33.08
C HIS A 25 16.16 -10.27 32.56
N GLY A 26 17.09 -9.72 31.75
CA GLY A 26 18.21 -10.48 31.19
C GLY A 26 17.76 -11.59 30.23
N ILE A 27 16.61 -11.40 29.57
CA ILE A 27 16.10 -12.32 28.56
C ILE A 27 16.73 -11.93 27.22
N ASP A 28 17.78 -12.65 26.84
CA ASP A 28 18.56 -12.38 25.63
C ASP A 28 17.86 -12.89 24.35
N GLU A 29 16.92 -13.82 24.49
CA GLU A 29 16.13 -14.37 23.38
C GLU A 29 14.65 -14.07 23.57
N ILE A 30 13.96 -13.68 22.49
CA ILE A 30 12.51 -13.46 22.55
C ILE A 30 11.82 -14.77 22.94
N PRO A 31 11.06 -14.80 24.06
CA PRO A 31 10.37 -16.00 24.49
C PRO A 31 9.46 -16.57 23.40
N SER A 32 9.48 -17.89 23.22
CA SER A 32 8.62 -18.58 22.24
C SER A 32 7.13 -18.27 22.40
N SER A 33 6.67 -18.00 23.62
CA SER A 33 5.30 -17.53 23.91
C SER A 33 4.92 -16.19 23.27
N LEU A 34 5.90 -15.43 22.80
CA LEU A 34 5.75 -14.16 22.07
C LEU A 34 5.98 -14.29 20.56
N LEU A 35 6.38 -15.47 20.08
CA LEU A 35 6.56 -15.77 18.67
C LEU A 35 5.29 -16.40 18.10
N GLY A 36 4.36 -15.56 17.62
CA GLY A 36 3.14 -16.02 16.98
C GLY A 36 3.40 -16.70 15.63
N ARG A 37 2.58 -17.71 15.27
CA ARG A 37 2.68 -18.44 13.98
C ARG A 37 2.73 -17.52 12.75
N ARG A 38 2.08 -16.36 12.83
CA ARG A 38 2.09 -15.32 11.78
C ARG A 38 3.50 -14.83 11.42
N TRP A 39 4.45 -14.90 12.35
CA TRP A 39 5.77 -14.28 12.23
C TRP A 39 6.92 -15.30 12.10
N LEU A 40 6.62 -16.60 12.18
CA LEU A 40 7.61 -17.66 11.98
C LEU A 40 7.64 -18.08 10.51
N LYS A 41 8.85 -18.10 9.93
CA LYS A 41 9.09 -18.46 8.52
C LYS A 41 8.72 -19.91 8.21
N GLU A 42 8.81 -20.81 9.19
CA GLU A 42 8.75 -22.27 9.00
C GLU A 42 7.33 -22.87 8.86
N GLN A 43 6.27 -22.07 8.76
CA GLN A 43 4.91 -22.63 8.57
C GLN A 43 4.09 -21.96 7.45
N VAL A 44 4.71 -21.22 6.54
CA VAL A 44 4.04 -20.80 5.28
C VAL A 44 3.91 -21.98 4.28
N CYS A 45 4.37 -23.18 4.64
CA CYS A 45 4.17 -24.40 3.85
C CYS A 45 2.83 -25.11 4.13
N ASP A 46 1.97 -24.60 5.02
CA ASP A 46 0.66 -25.19 5.34
C ASP A 46 -0.52 -24.52 4.59
N ILE A 47 -0.24 -23.88 3.45
CA ILE A 47 -1.27 -23.39 2.53
C ILE A 47 -2.15 -24.56 2.01
N GLY A 48 -1.68 -25.82 2.15
CA GLY A 48 -2.46 -27.02 1.85
C GLY A 48 -3.49 -27.45 2.91
N GLN A 49 -3.45 -26.92 4.14
CA GLN A 49 -4.39 -27.34 5.21
C GLN A 49 -5.26 -26.19 5.77
N SER A 50 -4.98 -24.93 5.43
CA SER A 50 -5.70 -23.75 5.92
C SER A 50 -6.80 -23.24 4.97
N VAL A 51 -7.55 -24.12 4.30
CA VAL A 51 -8.77 -23.69 3.58
C VAL A 51 -9.95 -23.48 4.55
N GLN A 52 -9.85 -23.96 5.79
CA GLN A 52 -11.02 -24.02 6.69
C GLN A 52 -11.16 -22.88 7.71
N GLN A 53 -10.26 -21.88 7.77
CA GLN A 53 -10.39 -20.83 8.80
C GLN A 53 -9.89 -19.43 8.44
N ILE A 54 -9.77 -19.11 7.15
CA ILE A 54 -9.60 -17.70 6.78
C ILE A 54 -10.98 -17.02 6.78
N GLU A 55 -11.40 -16.55 7.95
CA GLU A 55 -12.29 -15.40 8.03
C GLU A 55 -11.56 -14.20 7.41
N LEU A 56 -11.65 -14.07 6.08
CA LEU A 56 -11.33 -12.85 5.36
C LEU A 56 -12.40 -11.81 5.70
N SER A 57 -12.18 -11.11 6.81
CA SER A 57 -12.72 -9.77 7.04
C SER A 57 -12.04 -8.77 6.10
N SER A 58 -12.35 -8.90 4.82
CA SER A 58 -12.27 -7.83 3.83
C SER A 58 -13.08 -8.28 2.63
N VAL A 59 -14.34 -7.84 2.59
CA VAL A 59 -15.13 -7.82 1.36
C VAL A 59 -14.27 -7.19 0.28
N GLN A 60 -13.89 -7.93 -0.76
CA GLN A 60 -14.03 -7.57 -2.18
C GLN A 60 -13.79 -8.82 -3.06
N ILE A 61 -14.88 -9.23 -3.73
CA ILE A 61 -14.97 -10.06 -4.94
C ILE A 61 -14.29 -11.44 -4.83
N GLN A 62 -15.07 -12.48 -4.51
CA GLN A 62 -14.71 -13.81 -4.98
C GLN A 62 -14.76 -13.77 -6.50
N ASP A 63 -13.60 -13.60 -7.14
CA ASP A 63 -13.43 -13.82 -8.56
C ASP A 63 -14.01 -15.21 -8.88
N GLY A 64 -14.87 -15.32 -9.90
CA GLY A 64 -15.47 -16.61 -10.30
C GLY A 64 -14.41 -17.68 -10.53
N ARG A 65 -13.22 -17.25 -11.00
CA ARG A 65 -12.04 -18.11 -11.11
C ARG A 65 -11.58 -18.68 -9.77
N GLN A 66 -11.61 -17.91 -8.69
CA GLN A 66 -11.19 -18.35 -7.36
C GLN A 66 -12.14 -19.41 -6.79
N ILE A 67 -13.45 -19.26 -7.04
CA ILE A 67 -14.46 -20.26 -6.64
C ILE A 67 -14.22 -21.58 -7.37
N GLU A 68 -14.09 -21.53 -8.70
CA GLU A 68 -13.85 -22.73 -9.50
C GLU A 68 -12.51 -23.39 -9.16
N MET A 69 -11.47 -22.60 -8.88
CA MET A 69 -10.18 -23.13 -8.41
C MET A 69 -10.33 -23.86 -7.08
N THR A 70 -11.13 -23.32 -6.15
CA THR A 70 -11.38 -23.94 -4.85
C THR A 70 -12.13 -25.28 -4.99
N LYS A 71 -13.13 -25.34 -5.87
CA LYS A 71 -13.85 -26.59 -6.19
C LYS A 71 -12.90 -27.64 -6.78
N LEU A 72 -12.10 -27.23 -7.77
CA LEU A 72 -11.10 -28.11 -8.39
C LEU A 72 -10.14 -28.70 -7.36
N TRP A 73 -9.62 -27.88 -6.44
CA TRP A 73 -8.75 -28.37 -5.37
C TRP A 73 -9.45 -29.38 -4.48
N SER A 74 -10.69 -29.09 -4.06
CA SER A 74 -11.49 -30.04 -3.28
C SER A 74 -11.64 -31.38 -3.98
N ASP A 75 -11.98 -31.38 -5.27
CA ASP A 75 -12.19 -32.61 -6.04
C ASP A 75 -10.89 -33.41 -6.21
N ILE A 76 -9.76 -32.72 -6.45
CA ILE A 76 -8.43 -33.36 -6.51
C ILE A 76 -8.12 -34.04 -5.17
N HIS A 77 -8.29 -33.33 -4.05
CA HIS A 77 -8.01 -33.89 -2.72
C HIS A 77 -8.89 -35.11 -2.41
N GLN A 78 -10.19 -35.03 -2.71
CA GLN A 78 -11.09 -36.16 -2.55
C GLN A 78 -10.66 -37.36 -3.41
N THR A 79 -10.34 -37.12 -4.68
CA THR A 79 -9.88 -38.15 -5.62
C THR A 79 -8.61 -38.83 -5.13
N VAL A 80 -7.62 -38.05 -4.68
CA VAL A 80 -6.37 -38.59 -4.10
C VAL A 80 -6.66 -39.44 -2.87
N ALA A 81 -7.54 -38.99 -1.97
CA ALA A 81 -7.92 -39.76 -0.79
C ALA A 81 -8.62 -41.09 -1.15
N PHE A 82 -9.41 -41.14 -2.22
CA PHE A 82 -10.00 -42.39 -2.71
C PHE A 82 -8.96 -43.32 -3.30
N VAL A 83 -8.06 -42.79 -4.14
CA VAL A 83 -7.05 -43.59 -4.87
C VAL A 83 -5.93 -44.08 -3.95
N GLU A 84 -5.59 -43.35 -2.90
CA GLU A 84 -4.62 -43.78 -1.87
C GLU A 84 -5.02 -45.11 -1.21
N ARG A 85 -6.32 -45.36 -1.07
CA ARG A 85 -6.87 -46.60 -0.50
C ARG A 85 -7.06 -47.71 -1.54
N ALA A 86 -6.75 -47.44 -2.81
CA ALA A 86 -6.95 -48.36 -3.91
C ALA A 86 -5.66 -49.10 -4.28
N GLN A 87 -5.71 -49.90 -5.34
CA GLN A 87 -4.55 -50.63 -5.85
C GLN A 87 -3.53 -49.68 -6.49
N LEU A 88 -2.24 -50.03 -6.42
CA LEU A 88 -1.13 -49.22 -6.94
C LEU A 88 -1.31 -48.86 -8.44
N THR A 89 -1.95 -49.73 -9.22
CA THR A 89 -2.29 -49.48 -10.63
C THR A 89 -3.12 -48.20 -10.80
N ASN A 90 -4.10 -47.97 -9.93
CA ASN A 90 -4.99 -46.81 -9.99
C ASN A 90 -4.24 -45.51 -9.65
N VAL A 91 -3.27 -45.58 -8.73
CA VAL A 91 -2.39 -44.45 -8.40
C VAL A 91 -1.54 -44.07 -9.62
N VAL A 92 -0.94 -45.06 -10.28
CA VAL A 92 -0.12 -44.85 -11.47
C VAL A 92 -0.95 -44.30 -12.64
N GLU A 93 -2.16 -44.83 -12.85
CA GLU A 93 -3.09 -44.34 -13.86
C GLU A 93 -3.50 -42.88 -13.64
N LEU A 94 -3.83 -42.50 -12.40
CA LEU A 94 -4.12 -41.10 -12.06
C LEU A 94 -2.92 -40.19 -12.33
N CYS A 95 -1.72 -40.59 -11.91
CA CYS A 95 -0.50 -39.83 -12.19
C CYS A 95 -0.22 -39.66 -13.68
N ASN A 96 -0.40 -40.70 -14.48
CA ASN A 96 -0.20 -40.64 -15.92
C ASN A 96 -1.25 -39.76 -16.61
N SER A 97 -2.50 -39.81 -16.14
CA SER A 97 -3.58 -38.97 -16.66
C SER A 97 -3.34 -37.48 -16.39
N LEU A 98 -2.89 -37.13 -15.17
CA LEU A 98 -2.52 -35.76 -14.82
C LEU A 98 -1.31 -35.25 -15.62
N LYS A 99 -0.29 -36.11 -15.84
CA LYS A 99 0.86 -35.76 -16.69
C LYS A 99 0.42 -35.49 -18.13
N LYS A 100 -0.42 -36.36 -18.70
CA LYS A 100 -0.94 -36.20 -20.06
C LYS A 100 -1.71 -34.87 -20.20
N PHE A 101 -2.63 -34.60 -19.28
CA PHE A 101 -3.40 -33.36 -19.26
C PHE A 101 -2.49 -32.11 -19.14
N ARG A 102 -1.45 -32.18 -18.32
CA ARG A 102 -0.46 -31.08 -18.20
C ARG A 102 0.25 -30.80 -19.51
N GLU A 103 0.74 -31.83 -20.20
CA GLU A 103 1.46 -31.64 -21.47
C GLU A 103 0.52 -31.13 -22.57
N GLU A 104 -0.73 -31.62 -22.62
CA GLU A 104 -1.75 -31.10 -23.54
C GLU A 104 -2.05 -29.62 -23.28
N TYR A 105 -2.24 -29.22 -22.02
CA TYR A 105 -2.51 -27.82 -21.69
C TYR A 105 -1.30 -26.91 -21.92
N LYS A 106 -0.09 -27.41 -21.67
CA LYS A 106 1.17 -26.68 -21.96
C LYS A 106 1.33 -26.40 -23.45
N SER A 107 0.81 -27.27 -24.31
CA SER A 107 0.80 -27.06 -25.77
C SER A 107 -0.21 -25.99 -26.22
N CYS A 108 -1.27 -25.76 -25.43
CA CYS A 108 -2.30 -24.74 -25.67
C CYS A 108 -2.00 -23.39 -24.99
N ALA A 109 -1.04 -23.34 -24.07
CA ALA A 109 -0.64 -22.11 -23.43
C ALA A 109 0.11 -21.24 -24.45
N GLU A 110 -0.47 -20.09 -24.80
CA GLU A 110 0.19 -19.11 -25.65
C GLU A 110 1.55 -18.75 -25.05
N THR A 111 2.59 -18.77 -25.89
CA THR A 111 3.90 -18.26 -25.51
C THR A 111 3.82 -16.75 -25.47
N ILE A 112 3.39 -16.23 -24.31
CA ILE A 112 3.36 -14.81 -24.02
C ILE A 112 4.81 -14.30 -24.15
N THR A 113 5.04 -13.26 -24.95
CA THR A 113 6.39 -12.70 -25.08
C THR A 113 6.80 -12.04 -23.76
N LYS A 114 8.10 -11.88 -23.51
CA LYS A 114 8.58 -11.23 -22.27
C LYS A 114 7.97 -9.83 -22.10
N GLU A 115 7.78 -9.11 -23.20
CA GLU A 115 7.15 -7.80 -23.23
C GLU A 115 5.70 -7.88 -22.74
N GLN A 116 4.91 -8.81 -23.28
CA GLN A 116 3.52 -9.03 -22.84
C GLN A 116 3.42 -9.50 -21.38
N GLU A 117 4.41 -10.26 -20.90
CA GLU A 117 4.50 -10.66 -19.49
C GLU A 117 4.69 -9.44 -18.57
N PHE A 118 5.58 -8.50 -18.96
CA PHE A 118 5.74 -7.24 -18.24
C PHE A 118 4.49 -6.36 -18.31
N GLU A 119 3.83 -6.27 -19.47
CA GLU A 119 2.59 -5.50 -19.62
C GLU A 119 1.47 -6.04 -18.74
N ASN A 120 1.34 -7.38 -18.66
CA ASN A 120 0.35 -8.04 -17.80
C ASN A 120 0.66 -7.83 -16.31
N LEU A 121 1.94 -7.86 -15.93
CA LEU A 121 2.36 -7.64 -14.54
C LEU A 121 2.13 -6.19 -14.09
N LEU A 122 2.44 -5.22 -14.96
CA LEU A 122 2.35 -3.80 -14.64
C LEU A 122 0.97 -3.21 -14.94
N GLY A 123 0.13 -3.93 -15.70
CA GLY A 123 -1.20 -3.50 -16.11
C GLY A 123 -1.19 -2.35 -17.13
N CYS A 124 -0.05 -2.10 -17.77
CA CYS A 124 0.11 -1.02 -18.74
C CYS A 124 0.97 -1.47 -19.93
N LYS A 125 0.60 -1.01 -21.13
CA LYS A 125 1.38 -1.27 -22.34
C LYS A 125 2.61 -0.40 -22.37
N VAL A 126 3.71 -0.93 -22.90
CA VAL A 126 4.90 -0.13 -23.13
C VAL A 126 4.56 0.93 -24.18
N LEU A 127 4.68 2.21 -23.83
CA LEU A 127 4.45 3.30 -24.76
C LEU A 127 5.59 3.36 -25.78
N SER A 128 5.26 3.39 -27.08
CA SER A 128 6.23 3.48 -28.17
C SER A 128 7.04 4.77 -28.16
N GLU A 129 6.51 5.83 -27.55
CA GLU A 129 7.14 7.14 -27.45
C GLU A 129 6.98 7.68 -26.01
N ILE A 130 8.10 7.90 -25.33
CA ILE A 130 8.14 8.38 -23.95
C ILE A 130 8.35 9.89 -23.98
N SER A 131 7.27 10.66 -23.73
CA SER A 131 7.39 12.10 -23.48
C SER A 131 7.72 12.34 -22.00
N ILE A 132 9.01 12.47 -21.69
CA ILE A 132 9.47 12.82 -20.33
C ILE A 132 9.37 14.33 -20.17
N MET A 133 8.29 14.81 -19.54
CA MET A 133 8.24 16.19 -19.09
C MET A 133 9.22 16.40 -17.92
N PRO A 134 9.96 17.52 -17.88
CA PRO A 134 10.72 17.91 -16.71
C PRO A 134 9.81 17.96 -15.48
N LEU A 135 10.26 17.36 -14.38
CA LEU A 135 9.59 17.50 -13.08
C LEU A 135 9.42 18.99 -12.77
N LYS A 136 8.26 19.37 -12.26
CA LYS A 136 8.04 20.74 -11.77
C LYS A 136 9.12 21.03 -10.72
N GLN A 137 9.94 22.04 -10.96
CA GLN A 137 11.04 22.40 -10.08
C GLN A 137 10.54 22.53 -8.64
N ALA A 138 11.07 21.70 -7.75
CA ALA A 138 10.70 21.72 -6.35
C ALA A 138 11.15 23.04 -5.71
N LYS A 139 10.30 23.63 -4.86
CA LYS A 139 10.66 24.80 -4.05
C LYS A 139 11.65 24.36 -2.97
N ASN A 140 12.95 24.61 -3.21
CA ASN A 140 14.01 24.32 -2.25
C ASN A 140 14.16 25.44 -1.21
N LYS A 141 14.91 25.18 -0.14
CA LYS A 141 15.22 26.19 0.88
C LYS A 141 15.94 27.37 0.22
N GLY A 142 15.30 28.54 0.18
CA GLY A 142 15.81 29.74 -0.48
C GLY A 142 15.05 30.15 -1.75
N SER A 143 14.11 29.35 -2.27
CA SER A 143 13.28 29.69 -3.44
C SER A 143 12.11 30.65 -3.13
N GLY A 144 11.99 31.10 -1.88
CA GLY A 144 10.99 32.09 -1.47
C GLY A 144 11.40 33.51 -1.87
N LYS A 145 10.43 34.43 -1.96
CA LYS A 145 10.74 35.86 -2.15
C LYS A 145 11.62 36.33 -0.99
N ARG A 146 12.77 36.93 -1.30
CA ARG A 146 13.68 37.51 -0.29
C ARG A 146 12.93 38.55 0.52
N MET A 147 13.00 38.48 1.85
CA MET A 147 12.51 39.54 2.73
C MET A 147 13.30 40.81 2.43
N LEU A 148 12.60 41.89 2.07
CA LEU A 148 13.23 43.18 1.82
C LEU A 148 13.55 43.88 3.15
N PRO A 149 14.72 44.52 3.29
CA PRO A 149 15.00 45.42 4.41
C PRO A 149 13.95 46.54 4.50
N SER A 150 13.64 47.02 5.72
CA SER A 150 12.54 47.99 5.96
C SER A 150 12.60 49.23 5.06
N LYS A 151 13.81 49.76 4.78
CA LYS A 151 14.01 50.90 3.87
C LYS A 151 13.50 50.61 2.46
N ASN A 152 13.71 49.40 1.96
CA ASN A 152 13.30 48.98 0.61
C ASN A 152 11.81 48.61 0.56
N VAL A 153 11.20 48.23 1.69
CA VAL A 153 9.74 48.04 1.78
C VAL A 153 9.00 49.35 1.58
N VAL A 154 9.46 50.44 2.21
CA VAL A 154 8.86 51.78 2.05
C VAL A 154 8.94 52.24 0.60
N VAL A 155 10.10 52.08 -0.05
CA VAL A 155 10.28 52.41 -1.47
C VAL A 155 9.36 51.57 -2.37
N ALA A 156 9.24 50.27 -2.10
CA ALA A 156 8.37 49.38 -2.86
C ALA A 156 6.87 49.63 -2.66
N ILE A 157 6.46 50.25 -1.54
CA ILE A 157 5.09 50.71 -1.33
C ILE A 157 4.86 52.03 -2.07
N ALA A 158 5.83 52.96 -2.02
CA ALA A 158 5.75 54.23 -2.73
C ALA A 158 5.71 54.07 -4.27
N SER A 159 6.31 53.01 -4.81
CA SER A 159 6.28 52.71 -6.25
C SER A 159 4.98 52.03 -6.70
N LYS A 160 4.08 51.63 -5.79
CA LYS A 160 2.78 51.06 -6.17
C LYS A 160 1.82 52.20 -6.54
N SER A 161 0.83 51.91 -7.38
CA SER A 161 -0.24 52.86 -7.62
C SER A 161 -1.04 53.11 -6.35
N LYS A 162 -1.47 54.37 -6.14
CA LYS A 162 -2.43 54.72 -5.09
C LYS A 162 -3.82 54.21 -5.50
N TRP A 163 -4.63 53.82 -4.53
CA TRP A 163 -6.02 53.40 -4.76
C TRP A 163 -6.98 54.24 -3.94
N LEU A 164 -8.25 54.29 -4.35
CA LEU A 164 -9.29 55.09 -3.69
C LEU A 164 -9.70 54.42 -2.38
N CYS A 165 -9.51 55.10 -1.25
CA CYS A 165 -9.99 54.63 0.04
C CYS A 165 -11.50 54.79 0.13
N LYS A 166 -12.23 53.70 0.43
CA LYS A 166 -13.70 53.72 0.57
C LYS A 166 -14.22 54.51 1.78
N ASN A 167 -13.34 54.89 2.71
CA ASN A 167 -13.70 55.70 3.87
C ASN A 167 -13.55 57.20 3.58
N CYS A 168 -12.31 57.66 3.36
CA CYS A 168 -12.03 59.09 3.16
C CYS A 168 -12.12 59.57 1.70
N LYS A 169 -12.42 58.67 0.75
CA LYS A 169 -12.53 58.96 -0.68
C LYS A 169 -11.28 59.61 -1.30
N GLN A 170 -10.10 59.41 -0.68
CA GLN A 170 -8.81 59.89 -1.19
C GLN A 170 -7.99 58.77 -1.84
N LEU A 171 -7.20 59.11 -2.87
CA LEU A 171 -6.20 58.23 -3.46
C LEU A 171 -4.98 58.10 -2.53
N ALA A 172 -4.82 56.95 -1.89
CA ALA A 172 -3.76 56.70 -0.92
C ALA A 172 -3.25 55.25 -0.96
N HIS A 173 -2.26 54.94 -0.12
CA HIS A 173 -1.75 53.57 0.09
C HIS A 173 -2.40 52.86 1.30
N HIS A 174 -3.57 53.33 1.73
CA HIS A 174 -4.36 52.73 2.79
C HIS A 174 -5.77 52.42 2.27
N ASP A 175 -6.42 51.43 2.87
CA ASP A 175 -7.83 51.12 2.61
C ASP A 175 -8.66 51.48 3.87
N LYS A 176 -9.99 51.31 3.80
CA LYS A 176 -10.96 51.59 4.86
C LYS A 176 -10.56 51.05 6.23
N ARG A 177 -9.89 49.89 6.29
CA ARG A 177 -9.44 49.24 7.53
C ARG A 177 -8.24 49.92 8.21
N ASN A 178 -7.43 50.65 7.44
CA ASN A 178 -6.21 51.31 7.91
C ASN A 178 -6.24 52.81 7.59
N CYS A 179 -7.44 53.36 7.43
CA CYS A 179 -7.63 54.77 7.12
C CYS A 179 -7.36 55.59 8.38
N PRO A 180 -6.52 56.63 8.32
CA PRO A 180 -6.22 57.48 9.47
C PRO A 180 -7.36 58.44 9.82
N PHE A 181 -8.36 58.58 8.93
CA PHE A 181 -9.53 59.41 9.16
C PHE A 181 -10.63 58.59 9.84
N PRO A 182 -11.43 59.21 10.73
CA PRO A 182 -12.56 58.54 11.37
C PRO A 182 -13.52 57.97 10.34
N PHE A 183 -14.24 56.91 10.72
CA PHE A 183 -15.19 56.25 9.84
C PHE A 183 -16.29 57.24 9.45
N GLN A 184 -16.47 57.47 8.15
CA GLN A 184 -17.58 58.24 7.63
C GLN A 184 -18.62 57.24 7.13
N GLU A 185 -19.79 57.19 7.79
CA GLU A 185 -20.98 56.53 7.25
C GLU A 185 -21.51 57.39 6.10
N ASP A 186 -21.68 56.78 4.93
CA ASP A 186 -22.48 57.34 3.83
C ASP A 186 -23.97 57.13 4.15
#